data_AF-A0A410RG37-F1
#
_entry.id   AF-A0A410RG37-F1
#
_cell.length_a   1.000
_cell.length_b   1.000
_cell.length_c   1.000
_cell.angle_alpha   90.00
_cell.angle_beta   90.00
_cell.angle_gamma   90.00
#
_symmetry.space_group_name_H-M   'P 1'
#
loop_
_entity.id
_entity.type
_entity.pdbx_description
1 polymer ?
#
loop_
_entity_poly.entity_id
_entity_poly.type
_entity_poly.pdbx_seq_one_letter_code
_entity_poly.pdbx_strand_id
1 'polypeptide(L)'
;RLLLIGTHSMMRSLLLLLGALVALAIRPCLARGWGSYGLAAARVDSHQIRLNTLEAQIEKLEAEVDEAAASDAGQAAENLAARVSRIEGDGCAKKQFNCGGETQQCISDLLVCDGTADCEGRHPGDESDDRCSVFVPAGSTFEGDVHWDRCLIRKDQTVRIIITGNRRVSYFPSRVWVNALLTFEHEENGEPVSSTYSSAGFWNFGNRRLVLQPSANFRIGVQCDFNTDRQADCELKQEASQMSCASMRVVRK
;
A
#
# COMPACT_ATOMS: atom_id res chain seq x y z
N ARG A 1 -63.13 -44.49 36.81
CA ARG A 1 -63.51 -43.27 36.05
C ARG A 1 -62.75 -43.31 34.73
N LEU A 2 -63.50 -43.40 33.63
CA LEU A 2 -63.23 -43.05 32.21
C LEU A 2 -61.78 -43.14 31.67
N LEU A 3 -61.51 -44.03 30.70
CA LEU A 3 -61.67 -43.87 29.23
C LEU A 3 -60.66 -42.90 28.58
N LEU A 4 -59.72 -43.43 27.78
CA LEU A 4 -59.71 -43.24 26.32
C LEU A 4 -58.62 -44.12 25.65
N ILE A 5 -59.10 -44.89 24.66
CA ILE A 5 -58.40 -45.81 23.75
C ILE A 5 -58.09 -45.02 22.46
N GLY A 6 -56.95 -45.29 21.80
CA GLY A 6 -56.62 -44.63 20.53
C GLY A 6 -55.47 -45.27 19.73
N THR A 7 -55.76 -46.42 19.11
CA THR A 7 -55.32 -46.82 17.75
C THR A 7 -53.84 -46.62 17.32
N HIS A 8 -53.02 -47.69 17.39
CA HIS A 8 -51.77 -47.75 16.62
C HIS A 8 -51.40 -49.14 16.03
N SER A 9 -52.33 -50.10 16.00
CA SER A 9 -52.02 -51.49 15.60
C SER A 9 -52.37 -51.88 14.15
N MET A 10 -52.90 -50.99 13.30
CA MET A 10 -53.27 -51.33 11.90
C MET A 10 -52.32 -50.82 10.81
N MET A 11 -51.26 -50.06 11.13
CA MET A 11 -50.35 -49.49 10.11
C MET A 11 -49.08 -50.31 9.82
N ARG A 12 -48.79 -51.37 10.58
CA ARG A 12 -47.56 -52.17 10.37
C ARG A 12 -47.72 -53.37 9.43
N SER A 13 -48.96 -53.78 9.14
CA SER A 13 -49.23 -54.91 8.24
C SER A 13 -49.35 -54.48 6.76
N LEU A 14 -49.69 -53.21 6.49
CA LEU A 14 -49.84 -52.68 5.13
C LEU A 14 -48.50 -52.31 4.47
N LEU A 15 -47.50 -51.91 5.26
CA LEU A 15 -46.18 -51.48 4.78
C LEU A 15 -45.29 -52.65 4.32
N LEU A 16 -45.50 -53.86 4.85
CA LEU A 16 -44.75 -55.05 4.45
C LEU A 16 -45.26 -55.68 3.12
N LEU A 17 -46.54 -55.45 2.78
CA LEU A 17 -47.11 -55.90 1.51
C LEU A 17 -46.78 -54.98 0.31
N LEU A 18 -46.53 -53.69 0.55
CA LEU A 18 -46.06 -52.76 -0.49
C LEU A 18 -44.57 -52.91 -0.84
N GLY A 19 -43.74 -53.40 0.10
CA GLY A 19 -42.31 -53.66 -0.16
C GLY A 19 -42.04 -54.87 -1.06
N ALA A 20 -42.90 -55.89 -1.03
CA ALA A 20 -42.71 -57.13 -1.82
C ALA A 20 -43.18 -57.02 -3.29
N LEU A 21 -44.04 -56.05 -3.62
CA LEU A 21 -44.54 -55.83 -4.98
C LEU A 21 -43.63 -54.93 -5.84
N VAL A 22 -42.79 -54.09 -5.22
CA VAL A 22 -41.81 -53.25 -5.96
C VAL A 22 -40.55 -54.02 -6.35
N ALA A 23 -40.21 -55.10 -5.63
CA ALA A 23 -39.03 -55.92 -5.91
C ALA A 23 -39.19 -56.90 -7.10
N LEU A 24 -40.40 -57.10 -7.63
CA LEU A 24 -40.67 -58.09 -8.69
C LEU A 24 -41.03 -57.50 -10.07
N ALA A 25 -41.04 -56.18 -10.25
CA ALA A 25 -41.57 -55.53 -11.46
C ALA A 25 -40.53 -54.82 -12.36
N ILE A 26 -39.22 -54.98 -12.14
CA ILE A 26 -38.20 -54.36 -13.02
C ILE A 26 -37.02 -55.30 -13.29
N ARG A 27 -37.28 -56.38 -14.04
CA ARG A 27 -36.41 -56.90 -15.11
C ARG A 27 -37.33 -57.58 -16.13
N PRO A 28 -37.36 -57.19 -17.42
CA PRO A 28 -36.19 -57.39 -18.29
C PRO A 28 -36.04 -56.35 -19.43
N CYS A 29 -34.80 -56.06 -19.84
CA CYS A 29 -34.40 -56.00 -21.27
C CYS A 29 -32.89 -55.74 -21.37
N LEU A 30 -32.13 -56.80 -21.63
CA LEU A 30 -30.81 -56.71 -22.24
C LEU A 30 -30.99 -56.63 -23.77
N ALA A 31 -30.12 -55.84 -24.41
CA ALA A 31 -29.76 -55.86 -25.83
C ALA A 31 -30.63 -55.10 -26.86
N ARG A 32 -30.44 -53.76 -26.94
CA ARG A 32 -30.31 -53.03 -28.22
C ARG A 32 -29.75 -51.60 -28.00
N GLY A 33 -28.41 -51.45 -28.01
CA GLY A 33 -27.80 -50.10 -27.89
C GLY A 33 -26.34 -50.05 -27.46
N TRP A 34 -25.52 -51.07 -27.72
CA TRP A 34 -24.08 -51.07 -27.42
C TRP A 34 -23.27 -50.36 -28.52
N GLY A 35 -23.54 -49.06 -28.71
CA GLY A 35 -22.78 -48.23 -29.66
C GLY A 35 -22.85 -46.71 -29.42
N SER A 36 -23.74 -46.25 -28.53
CA SER A 36 -23.94 -44.80 -28.28
C SER A 36 -23.25 -44.30 -27.00
N TYR A 37 -23.13 -45.14 -25.97
CA TYR A 37 -22.53 -44.74 -24.69
C TYR A 37 -21.02 -44.47 -24.77
N GLY A 38 -20.30 -45.10 -25.69
CA GLY A 38 -18.87 -44.85 -25.89
C GLY A 38 -18.58 -43.48 -26.52
N LEU A 39 -19.44 -43.01 -27.42
CA LEU A 39 -19.30 -41.69 -28.05
C LEU A 39 -19.73 -40.56 -27.10
N ALA A 40 -20.74 -40.81 -26.26
CA ALA A 40 -21.15 -39.87 -25.21
C ALA A 40 -20.07 -39.74 -24.11
N ALA A 41 -19.49 -40.86 -23.67
CA ALA A 41 -18.38 -40.85 -22.70
C ALA A 41 -17.14 -40.14 -23.26
N ALA A 42 -16.74 -40.44 -24.50
CA ALA A 42 -15.60 -39.76 -25.14
C ALA A 42 -15.81 -38.25 -25.29
N ARG A 43 -17.05 -37.80 -25.50
CA ARG A 43 -17.39 -36.36 -25.55
C ARG A 43 -17.28 -35.72 -24.16
N VAL A 44 -17.79 -36.38 -23.12
CA VAL A 44 -17.65 -35.90 -21.74
C VAL A 44 -16.17 -35.83 -21.34
N ASP A 45 -15.37 -36.85 -21.66
CA ASP A 45 -13.93 -36.86 -21.39
C ASP A 45 -13.20 -35.73 -22.14
N SER A 46 -13.55 -35.47 -23.40
CA SER A 46 -13.00 -34.35 -24.16
C SER A 46 -13.32 -32.99 -23.55
N HIS A 47 -14.53 -32.85 -22.97
CA HIS A 47 -14.93 -31.63 -22.29
C HIS A 47 -14.21 -31.49 -20.95
N GLN A 48 -14.00 -32.58 -20.19
CA GLN A 48 -13.25 -32.55 -18.95
C GLN A 48 -11.79 -32.14 -19.17
N ILE A 49 -11.13 -32.69 -20.19
CA ILE A 49 -9.75 -32.31 -20.55
C ILE A 49 -9.69 -30.82 -20.92
N ARG A 50 -10.69 -30.33 -21.67
CA ARG A 50 -10.77 -28.91 -22.03
C ARG A 50 -11.01 -28.01 -20.81
N LEU A 51 -11.81 -28.44 -19.85
CA LEU A 51 -12.03 -27.70 -18.61
C LEU A 51 -10.74 -27.65 -17.77
N ASN A 52 -10.08 -28.78 -17.57
CA ASN A 52 -8.83 -28.84 -16.81
C ASN A 52 -7.72 -27.99 -17.45
N THR A 53 -7.65 -27.95 -18.78
CA THR A 53 -6.67 -27.10 -19.49
C THR A 53 -6.99 -25.62 -19.39
N LEU A 54 -8.27 -25.24 -19.39
CA LEU A 54 -8.68 -23.85 -19.16
C LEU A 54 -8.42 -23.42 -17.71
N GLU A 55 -8.66 -24.29 -16.74
CA GLU A 55 -8.38 -24.05 -15.33
C GLU A 55 -6.87 -23.80 -15.11
N ALA A 56 -6.01 -24.66 -15.67
CA ALA A 56 -4.56 -24.46 -15.61
C ALA A 56 -4.09 -23.17 -16.31
N GLN A 57 -4.76 -22.75 -17.38
CA GLN A 57 -4.45 -21.49 -18.06
C GLN A 57 -4.87 -20.27 -17.25
N ILE A 58 -6.00 -20.35 -16.54
CA ILE A 58 -6.46 -19.28 -15.63
C ILE A 58 -5.50 -19.18 -14.44
N GLU A 59 -5.16 -20.29 -13.81
CA GLU A 59 -4.22 -20.31 -12.67
C GLU A 59 -2.84 -19.75 -13.05
N LYS A 60 -2.35 -20.10 -14.25
CA LYS A 60 -1.10 -19.52 -14.78
C LYS A 60 -1.21 -18.01 -15.03
N LEU A 61 -2.34 -17.55 -15.55
CA LEU A 61 -2.56 -16.13 -15.80
C LEU A 61 -2.68 -15.35 -14.49
N GLU A 62 -3.37 -15.90 -13.49
CA GLU A 62 -3.44 -15.33 -12.14
C GLU A 62 -2.05 -15.21 -11.53
N ALA A 63 -1.22 -16.26 -11.63
CA ALA A 63 0.16 -16.22 -11.16
C ALA A 63 1.02 -15.17 -11.89
N GLU A 64 0.90 -15.07 -13.22
CA GLU A 64 1.61 -14.05 -14.01
C GLU A 64 1.13 -12.62 -13.69
N VAL A 65 -0.17 -12.43 -13.41
CA VAL A 65 -0.74 -11.15 -12.99
C VAL A 65 -0.28 -10.79 -11.58
N ASP A 66 -0.25 -11.74 -10.64
CA ASP A 66 0.23 -11.52 -9.29
C ASP A 66 1.73 -11.21 -9.27
N GLU A 67 2.54 -11.90 -10.08
CA GLU A 67 3.96 -11.62 -10.25
C GLU A 67 4.20 -10.23 -10.88
N ALA A 68 3.44 -9.88 -11.91
CA ALA A 68 3.52 -8.57 -12.53
C ALA A 68 3.02 -7.44 -11.60
N ALA A 69 1.99 -7.70 -10.80
CA ALA A 69 1.50 -6.75 -9.79
C ALA A 69 2.45 -6.62 -8.60
N ALA A 70 3.18 -7.69 -8.26
CA ALA A 70 4.26 -7.67 -7.28
C ALA A 70 5.56 -7.04 -7.80
N SER A 71 5.68 -6.84 -9.12
CA SER A 71 6.84 -6.21 -9.73
C SER A 71 6.92 -4.73 -9.38
N ASP A 72 7.96 -4.37 -8.63
CA ASP A 72 8.29 -2.98 -8.26
C ASP A 72 8.85 -2.17 -9.45
N ALA A 73 8.84 -2.71 -10.67
CA ALA A 73 9.44 -2.07 -11.83
C ALA A 73 8.86 -0.68 -12.13
N GLY A 74 7.54 -0.51 -11.95
CA GLY A 74 6.88 0.79 -12.14
C GLY A 74 7.34 1.83 -11.11
N GLN A 75 7.42 1.45 -9.84
CA GLN A 75 7.83 2.33 -8.75
C GLN A 75 9.34 2.58 -8.75
N ALA A 76 10.14 1.63 -9.20
CA ALA A 76 11.56 1.82 -9.50
C ALA A 76 11.77 2.83 -10.64
N ALA A 77 10.97 2.75 -11.72
CA ALA A 77 11.02 3.70 -12.82
C ALA A 77 10.59 5.11 -12.39
N GLU A 78 9.52 5.22 -11.59
CA GLU A 78 9.05 6.49 -11.03
C GLU A 78 10.09 7.11 -10.09
N ASN A 79 10.70 6.29 -9.22
CA ASN A 79 11.79 6.76 -8.36
C ASN A 79 12.98 7.26 -9.18
N LEU A 80 13.36 6.53 -10.23
CA LEU A 80 14.45 6.95 -11.10
C LEU A 80 14.12 8.26 -11.81
N ALA A 81 12.90 8.41 -12.35
CA ALA A 81 12.45 9.63 -13.00
C ALA A 81 12.45 10.83 -12.02
N ALA A 82 11.95 10.65 -10.80
CA ALA A 82 11.98 11.68 -9.77
C ALA A 82 13.41 12.11 -9.39
N ARG A 83 14.34 11.15 -9.34
CA ARG A 83 15.76 11.43 -9.08
C ARG A 83 16.44 12.17 -10.22
N VAL A 84 16.16 11.78 -11.46
CA VAL A 84 16.67 12.48 -12.65
C VAL A 84 16.14 13.91 -12.66
N SER A 85 14.84 14.11 -12.45
CA SER A 85 14.23 15.45 -12.39
C SER A 85 14.86 16.33 -11.30
N ARG A 86 15.21 15.77 -10.14
CA ARG A 86 15.91 16.53 -9.09
C ARG A 86 17.34 16.93 -9.46
N ILE A 87 18.03 16.13 -10.27
CA ILE A 87 19.39 16.45 -10.76
C ILE A 87 19.34 17.49 -11.87
N GLU A 88 18.39 17.35 -12.80
CA GLU A 88 18.15 18.31 -13.87
C GLU A 88 17.72 19.67 -13.30
N GLY A 89 17.02 19.64 -12.16
CA GLY A 89 16.47 20.81 -11.51
C GLY A 89 15.18 21.27 -12.18
N ASP A 90 14.43 22.12 -11.48
CA ASP A 90 13.17 22.68 -11.96
C ASP A 90 13.36 24.01 -12.71
N GLY A 91 14.62 24.42 -12.91
CA GLY A 91 14.97 25.69 -13.54
C GLY A 91 14.70 26.91 -12.67
N CYS A 92 14.39 26.75 -11.38
CA CYS A 92 13.99 27.84 -10.50
C CYS A 92 14.87 28.00 -9.27
N ALA A 93 14.81 29.18 -8.65
CA ALA A 93 15.68 29.48 -7.53
C ALA A 93 15.25 28.69 -6.28
N LYS A 94 16.13 28.65 -5.29
CA LYS A 94 15.81 28.02 -3.99
C LYS A 94 14.56 28.66 -3.39
N LYS A 95 13.65 27.82 -2.85
CA LYS A 95 12.35 28.22 -2.29
C LYS A 95 11.37 28.79 -3.32
N GLN A 96 11.60 28.49 -4.59
CA GLN A 96 10.61 28.70 -5.62
C GLN A 96 10.01 27.36 -6.04
N PHE A 97 8.86 27.48 -6.66
CA PHE A 97 8.07 26.38 -7.17
C PHE A 97 7.82 26.62 -8.66
N ASN A 98 8.09 25.60 -9.50
CA ASN A 98 7.88 25.67 -10.93
C ASN A 98 6.46 25.22 -11.31
N CYS A 99 5.67 26.18 -11.82
CA CYS A 99 4.30 25.95 -12.28
C CYS A 99 4.18 24.87 -13.37
N GLY A 100 5.26 24.61 -14.11
CA GLY A 100 5.26 23.75 -15.28
C GLY A 100 4.55 24.42 -16.47
N GLY A 101 4.22 23.62 -17.49
CA GLY A 101 3.54 24.10 -18.70
C GLY A 101 4.48 24.65 -19.77
N GLU A 102 3.91 25.39 -20.74
CA GLU A 102 4.65 25.98 -21.88
C GLU A 102 5.49 27.20 -21.49
N THR A 103 5.08 27.90 -20.43
CA THR A 103 5.80 29.05 -19.87
C THR A 103 6.47 28.66 -18.57
N GLN A 104 7.79 28.84 -18.48
CA GLN A 104 8.54 28.63 -17.24
C GLN A 104 8.23 29.77 -16.25
N GLN A 105 7.17 29.60 -15.47
CA GLN A 105 6.78 30.50 -14.39
C GLN A 105 7.20 29.93 -13.04
N CYS A 106 7.82 30.78 -12.22
CA CYS A 106 8.23 30.40 -10.87
C CYS A 106 7.69 31.33 -9.81
N ILE A 107 7.01 30.70 -8.85
CA ILE A 107 6.35 31.35 -7.71
C ILE A 107 7.05 30.95 -6.42
N SER A 108 6.73 31.61 -5.32
CA SER A 108 7.25 31.25 -4.00
C SER A 108 6.70 29.89 -3.55
N ASP A 109 7.51 29.07 -2.87
CA ASP A 109 7.04 27.81 -2.27
C ASP A 109 5.96 28.01 -1.19
N LEU A 110 5.82 29.24 -0.67
CA LEU A 110 4.78 29.63 0.30
C LEU A 110 3.40 29.80 -0.32
N LEU A 111 3.33 30.00 -1.64
CA LEU A 111 2.08 30.20 -2.38
C LEU A 111 1.47 28.87 -2.84
N VAL A 112 2.22 27.77 -2.73
CA VAL A 112 1.73 26.45 -3.15
C VAL A 112 0.73 25.90 -2.14
N CYS A 113 -0.46 25.52 -2.62
CA CYS A 113 -1.55 24.99 -1.80
C CYS A 113 -2.00 25.98 -0.70
N ASP A 114 -1.97 27.27 -1.02
CA ASP A 114 -2.42 28.35 -0.16
C ASP A 114 -3.94 28.62 -0.29
N GLY A 115 -4.58 28.02 -1.29
CA GLY A 115 -6.00 28.17 -1.63
C GLY A 115 -6.27 29.19 -2.74
N THR A 116 -5.22 29.77 -3.31
CA THR A 116 -5.26 30.73 -4.43
C THR A 116 -4.43 30.20 -5.58
N ALA A 117 -4.96 30.27 -6.80
CA ALA A 117 -4.20 29.91 -7.99
C ALA A 117 -3.25 31.06 -8.39
N ASP A 118 -1.96 30.88 -8.16
CA ASP A 118 -0.88 31.81 -8.53
C ASP A 118 -0.20 31.44 -9.86
N CYS A 119 -0.27 30.16 -10.27
CA CYS A 119 0.20 29.76 -11.59
C CYS A 119 -0.74 30.24 -12.70
N GLU A 120 -0.18 30.84 -13.74
CA GLU A 120 -0.89 31.26 -14.93
C GLU A 120 -1.30 30.06 -15.79
N GLY A 121 -2.53 30.06 -16.31
CA GLY A 121 -3.01 29.05 -17.25
C GLY A 121 -4.38 28.46 -16.91
N ARG A 122 -4.78 27.41 -17.65
CA ARG A 122 -6.07 26.71 -17.47
C ARG A 122 -6.07 25.69 -16.33
N HIS A 123 -4.90 25.23 -15.92
CA HIS A 123 -4.71 24.27 -14.83
C HIS A 123 -3.59 24.79 -13.91
N PRO A 124 -3.94 25.57 -12.87
CA PRO A 124 -2.97 26.09 -11.93
C PRO A 124 -2.37 24.91 -11.16
N GLY A 125 -1.14 24.53 -11.51
CA GLY A 125 -0.53 23.31 -10.97
C GLY A 125 -0.32 23.38 -9.46
N ASP A 126 -0.10 24.58 -8.92
CA ASP A 126 0.06 24.92 -7.51
C ASP A 126 -1.12 24.53 -6.62
N GLU A 127 -2.35 24.55 -7.15
CA GLU A 127 -3.59 24.20 -6.43
C GLU A 127 -4.21 22.87 -6.90
N SER A 128 -3.43 22.02 -7.57
CA SER A 128 -3.91 20.69 -7.99
C SER A 128 -4.06 19.71 -6.83
N ASP A 129 -5.09 18.85 -6.87
CA ASP A 129 -5.36 17.85 -5.83
C ASP A 129 -4.16 16.92 -5.58
N ASP A 130 -3.50 16.47 -6.65
CA ASP A 130 -2.32 15.62 -6.56
C ASP A 130 -1.17 16.29 -5.82
N ARG A 131 -1.01 17.62 -5.98
CA ARG A 131 0.01 18.41 -5.31
C ARG A 131 -0.34 18.73 -3.87
N CYS A 132 -1.60 19.08 -3.60
CA CYS A 132 -2.07 19.47 -2.28
C CYS A 132 -2.45 18.30 -1.38
N SER A 133 -2.14 17.07 -1.82
CA SER A 133 -2.22 15.86 -1.01
C SER A 133 -1.06 15.77 0.00
N VAL A 134 -1.38 15.32 1.22
CA VAL A 134 -0.39 15.22 2.30
C VAL A 134 0.24 13.83 2.27
N PHE A 135 1.53 13.74 1.92
CA PHE A 135 2.26 12.46 1.86
C PHE A 135 2.69 11.94 3.24
N VAL A 136 2.36 12.67 4.31
CA VAL A 136 2.65 12.31 5.71
C VAL A 136 1.38 12.37 6.56
N PRO A 137 0.35 11.54 6.24
CA PRO A 137 -0.87 11.50 7.04
C PRO A 137 -0.58 10.99 8.46
N ALA A 138 -1.34 11.45 9.45
CA ALA A 138 -1.26 10.88 10.79
C ALA A 138 -1.51 9.37 10.76
N GLY A 139 -0.73 8.61 11.53
CA GLY A 139 -0.71 7.15 11.54
C GLY A 139 0.24 6.51 10.52
N SER A 140 0.78 7.27 9.55
CA SER A 140 1.77 6.72 8.62
C SER A 140 3.09 6.39 9.31
N THR A 141 3.71 5.29 8.88
CA THR A 141 5.01 4.84 9.37
C THR A 141 5.96 4.69 8.20
N PHE A 142 7.14 5.28 8.31
CA PHE A 142 8.22 5.15 7.34
C PHE A 142 9.40 4.47 8.00
N GLU A 143 10.01 3.51 7.30
CA GLU A 143 11.11 2.71 7.81
C GLU A 143 12.27 2.74 6.82
N GLY A 144 13.49 2.79 7.33
CA GLY A 144 14.71 2.74 6.52
C GLY A 144 15.96 2.58 7.37
N ASP A 145 17.08 2.33 6.72
CA ASP A 145 18.36 2.19 7.40
C ASP A 145 19.14 3.51 7.34
N VAL A 146 19.67 3.93 8.49
CA VAL A 146 20.45 5.15 8.64
C VAL A 146 21.92 4.84 8.48
N HIS A 147 22.57 5.52 7.53
CA HIS A 147 24.01 5.48 7.34
C HIS A 147 24.66 6.74 7.92
N TRP A 148 25.49 6.57 8.95
CA TRP A 148 26.14 7.69 9.64
C TRP A 148 27.48 8.05 9.01
N ASP A 149 27.56 9.25 8.46
CA ASP A 149 28.80 9.78 7.89
C ASP A 149 29.59 10.63 8.90
N ARG A 150 28.88 11.42 9.73
CA ARG A 150 29.43 12.49 10.57
C ARG A 150 28.59 12.73 11.83
N CYS A 151 29.04 13.69 12.65
CA CYS A 151 28.41 14.23 13.86
C CYS A 151 28.31 13.28 15.06
N LEU A 152 28.01 12.01 14.86
CA LEU A 152 27.94 10.99 15.89
C LEU A 152 28.67 9.74 15.44
N ILE A 153 29.48 9.15 16.33
CA ILE A 153 30.05 7.82 16.10
C ILE A 153 28.99 6.81 16.53
N ARG A 154 28.03 6.55 15.63
CA ARG A 154 27.01 5.52 15.82
C ARG A 154 27.15 4.47 14.72
N LYS A 155 26.77 3.24 15.04
CA LYS A 155 26.60 2.21 14.02
C LYS A 155 25.36 2.52 13.20
N ASP A 156 25.37 2.02 11.97
CA ASP A 156 24.19 1.99 11.12
C ASP A 156 23.07 1.26 11.85
N GLN A 157 21.87 1.82 11.75
CA GLN A 157 20.73 1.43 12.57
C GLN A 157 19.44 1.67 11.79
N THR A 158 18.44 0.82 12.04
CA THR A 158 17.14 0.98 11.41
C THR A 158 16.38 2.09 12.13
N VAL A 159 15.78 2.99 11.36
CA VAL A 159 14.92 4.04 11.88
C VAL A 159 13.49 3.84 11.43
N ARG A 160 12.57 4.16 12.34
CA ARG A 160 11.14 4.22 12.11
C ARG A 160 10.64 5.61 12.43
N ILE A 161 10.08 6.28 11.44
CA ILE A 161 9.43 7.59 11.55
C ILE A 161 7.94 7.35 11.59
N ILE A 162 7.32 7.57 12.75
CA ILE A 162 5.88 7.38 12.96
C ILE A 162 5.25 8.76 13.05
N ILE A 163 4.38 9.10 12.11
CA ILE A 163 3.64 10.36 12.13
C ILE A 163 2.49 10.24 13.13
N THR A 164 2.58 10.91 14.27
CA THR A 164 1.57 10.79 15.34
C THR A 164 0.40 11.74 15.17
N GLY A 165 0.60 12.86 14.47
CA GLY A 165 -0.45 13.82 14.22
C GLY A 165 -0.06 14.81 13.16
N ASN A 166 -1.06 15.35 12.48
CA ASN A 166 -0.87 16.46 11.57
C ASN A 166 -2.00 17.48 11.75
N ARG A 167 -1.71 18.76 11.50
CA ARG A 167 -2.67 19.86 11.62
C ARG A 167 -2.39 20.89 10.54
N ARG A 168 -3.35 21.06 9.63
CA ARG A 168 -3.36 22.16 8.66
C ARG A 168 -4.20 23.30 9.22
N VAL A 169 -3.64 24.51 9.29
CA VAL A 169 -4.35 25.70 9.76
C VAL A 169 -5.01 26.38 8.56
N SER A 170 -6.24 26.90 8.72
CA SER A 170 -7.01 27.47 7.62
C SER A 170 -6.41 28.76 7.05
N TYR A 171 -5.76 29.57 7.88
CA TYR A 171 -5.16 30.84 7.46
C TYR A 171 -3.75 30.69 6.86
N PHE A 172 -3.16 29.50 6.93
CA PHE A 172 -1.85 29.22 6.34
C PHE A 172 -1.77 27.76 5.88
N PRO A 173 -2.51 27.41 4.81
CA PRO A 173 -2.66 26.03 4.40
C PRO A 173 -1.47 25.52 3.58
N SER A 174 -0.54 26.39 3.15
CA SER A 174 0.69 26.03 2.42
C SER A 174 1.65 25.14 3.24
N ARG A 175 1.39 24.97 4.54
CA ARG A 175 2.12 24.03 5.40
C ARG A 175 1.17 23.23 6.28
N VAL A 176 1.58 22.00 6.57
CA VAL A 176 0.91 21.15 7.57
C VAL A 176 1.87 20.97 8.73
N TRP A 177 1.43 21.31 9.94
CA TRP A 177 2.20 21.04 11.15
C TRP A 177 2.15 19.56 11.45
N VAL A 178 3.31 18.94 11.70
CA VAL A 178 3.45 17.49 11.86
C VAL A 178 4.11 17.19 13.20
N ASN A 179 3.57 16.21 13.92
CA ASN A 179 4.21 15.58 15.07
C ASN A 179 4.62 14.17 14.67
N ALA A 180 5.82 13.76 15.09
CA ALA A 180 6.37 12.45 14.78
C ALA A 180 7.13 11.86 15.97
N LEU A 181 7.22 10.52 15.98
CA LEU A 181 8.12 9.76 16.83
C LEU A 181 9.20 9.14 15.93
N LEU A 182 10.45 9.31 16.32
CA LEU A 182 11.62 8.72 15.70
C LEU A 182 12.10 7.60 16.60
N THR A 183 11.97 6.35 16.15
CA THR A 183 12.51 5.18 16.85
C THR A 183 13.73 4.69 16.10
N PHE A 184 14.85 4.55 16.80
CA PHE A 184 16.07 3.98 16.25
C PHE A 184 16.33 2.63 16.92
N GLU A 185 16.51 1.59 16.13
CA GLU A 185 16.71 0.22 16.56
C GLU A 185 18.11 -0.25 16.14
N HIS A 186 18.87 -0.79 17.10
CA HIS A 186 20.19 -1.36 16.84
C HIS A 186 20.47 -2.49 17.83
N GLU A 187 21.41 -3.37 17.50
CA GLU A 187 21.85 -4.42 18.42
C GLU A 187 23.05 -3.96 19.24
N GLU A 188 22.95 -4.13 20.56
CA GLU A 188 24.04 -3.93 21.50
C GLU A 188 24.25 -5.22 22.29
N ASN A 189 25.45 -5.81 22.20
CA ASN A 189 25.79 -7.09 22.86
C ASN A 189 24.85 -8.27 22.54
N GLY A 190 24.20 -8.25 21.37
CA GLY A 190 23.26 -9.29 20.93
C GLY A 190 21.82 -9.09 21.43
N GLU A 191 21.53 -7.98 22.12
CA GLU A 191 20.18 -7.59 22.50
C GLU A 191 19.70 -6.40 21.64
N PRO A 192 18.44 -6.40 21.18
CA PRO A 192 17.88 -5.27 20.44
C PRO A 192 17.60 -4.10 21.40
N VAL A 193 18.25 -2.97 21.14
CA VAL A 193 18.06 -1.72 21.90
C VAL A 193 17.36 -0.71 21.00
N SER A 194 16.27 -0.13 21.51
CA SER A 194 15.51 0.92 20.83
C SER A 194 15.60 2.25 21.58
N SER A 195 15.76 3.34 20.83
CA SER A 195 15.76 4.71 21.34
C SER A 195 14.69 5.52 20.63
N THR A 196 13.77 6.10 21.40
CA THR A 196 12.63 6.85 20.85
C THR A 196 12.71 8.33 21.20
N TYR A 197 12.52 9.18 20.20
CA TYR A 197 12.53 10.64 20.34
C TYR A 197 11.28 11.24 19.72
N SER A 198 10.60 12.13 20.44
CA SER A 198 9.53 12.94 19.86
C SER A 198 10.10 14.13 19.11
N SER A 199 9.51 14.44 17.97
CA SER A 199 9.88 15.59 17.14
C SER A 199 8.62 16.25 16.57
N ALA A 200 8.68 17.57 16.40
CA ALA A 200 7.65 18.37 15.77
C ALA A 200 8.24 19.11 14.57
N GLY A 201 7.40 19.43 13.61
CA GLY A 201 7.86 19.99 12.36
C GLY A 201 6.74 20.36 11.42
N PHE A 202 7.04 20.36 10.12
CA PHE A 202 6.05 20.66 9.10
C PHE A 202 6.31 19.92 7.79
N TRP A 203 5.22 19.73 7.05
CA TRP A 203 5.19 19.35 5.65
C TRP A 203 5.10 20.61 4.78
N ASN A 204 5.90 20.68 3.73
CA ASN A 204 5.87 21.73 2.72
C ASN A 204 5.45 21.12 1.36
N PHE A 205 4.38 21.64 0.77
CA PHE A 205 3.84 21.15 -0.50
C PHE A 205 4.72 21.53 -1.69
N GLY A 206 5.31 22.72 -1.69
CA GLY A 206 6.10 23.25 -2.82
C GLY A 206 7.29 22.37 -3.19
N ASN A 207 7.98 21.81 -2.20
CA ASN A 207 9.15 20.94 -2.42
C ASN A 207 8.92 19.49 -1.96
N ARG A 208 7.68 19.10 -1.63
CA ARG A 208 7.32 17.78 -1.10
C ARG A 208 8.28 17.33 0.02
N ARG A 209 8.49 18.22 0.99
CA ARG A 209 9.50 18.05 2.05
C ARG A 209 8.86 17.97 3.42
N LEU A 210 9.23 16.92 4.15
CA LEU A 210 9.01 16.84 5.60
C LEU A 210 10.24 17.39 6.31
N VAL A 211 10.05 18.35 7.20
CA VAL A 211 11.10 18.87 8.08
C VAL A 211 10.67 18.63 9.52
N LEU A 212 11.42 17.80 10.23
CA LEU A 212 11.26 17.50 11.65
C LEU A 212 12.38 18.18 12.43
N GLN A 213 12.00 19.00 13.41
CA GLN A 213 12.95 19.77 14.20
C GLN A 213 13.64 18.88 15.23
N PRO A 214 14.89 19.20 15.59
CA PRO A 214 15.56 18.57 16.72
C PRO A 214 14.72 18.65 18.00
N SER A 215 14.82 17.62 18.83
CA SER A 215 14.23 17.62 20.17
C SER A 215 15.29 17.91 21.22
N ALA A 216 14.89 18.27 22.44
CA ALA A 216 15.82 18.58 23.52
C ALA A 216 16.83 17.44 23.79
N ASN A 217 16.39 16.20 23.61
CA ASN A 217 17.20 14.99 23.84
C ASN A 217 17.89 14.48 22.56
N PHE A 218 17.54 15.04 21.40
CA PHE A 218 18.10 14.66 20.10
C PHE A 218 18.29 15.90 19.22
N ARG A 219 19.48 16.50 19.31
CA ARG A 219 19.84 17.77 18.66
C ARG A 219 20.10 17.66 17.14
N ILE A 220 19.45 16.70 16.50
CA ILE A 220 19.53 16.42 15.08
C ILE A 220 18.12 16.49 14.51
N GLY A 221 17.93 17.31 13.48
CA GLY A 221 16.69 17.41 12.72
C GLY A 221 16.68 16.40 11.60
N VAL A 222 15.49 16.04 11.13
CA VAL A 222 15.31 15.15 9.98
C VAL A 222 14.67 15.95 8.85
N GLN A 223 15.29 15.93 7.68
CA GLN A 223 14.73 16.49 6.47
C GLN A 223 14.52 15.36 5.47
N CYS A 224 13.29 15.12 5.03
CA CYS A 224 12.95 14.12 4.02
C CYS A 224 12.37 14.79 2.78
N ASP A 225 12.98 14.52 1.63
CA ASP A 225 12.52 14.94 0.32
C ASP A 225 11.81 13.75 -0.37
N PHE A 226 10.50 13.86 -0.54
CA PHE A 226 9.67 12.78 -1.06
C PHE A 226 9.75 12.72 -2.59
N ASN A 227 10.01 11.53 -3.10
CA ASN A 227 9.99 11.24 -4.53
C ASN A 227 8.60 10.78 -4.96
N THR A 228 8.00 9.93 -4.13
CA THR A 228 6.66 9.37 -4.28
C THR A 228 5.93 9.48 -2.94
N ASP A 229 4.66 9.11 -2.88
CA ASP A 229 3.87 9.06 -1.63
C ASP A 229 4.38 8.00 -0.63
N ARG A 230 5.13 7.01 -1.12
CA ARG A 230 5.67 5.89 -0.34
C ARG A 230 7.16 6.00 -0.02
N GLN A 231 7.92 6.84 -0.73
CA GLN A 231 9.37 6.83 -0.61
C GLN A 231 9.96 8.24 -0.52
N ALA A 232 10.90 8.39 0.41
CA ALA A 232 11.62 9.63 0.60
C ALA A 232 13.12 9.39 0.82
N ASP A 233 13.92 10.30 0.29
CA ASP A 233 15.34 10.41 0.63
C ASP A 233 15.46 11.40 1.79
N CYS A 234 16.10 11.01 2.88
CA CYS A 234 16.19 11.84 4.07
C CYS A 234 17.63 12.07 4.51
N GLU A 235 17.86 13.24 5.10
CA GLU A 235 19.11 13.64 5.71
C GLU A 235 18.87 14.00 7.19
N LEU A 236 19.74 13.50 8.05
CA LEU A 236 19.82 13.92 9.44
C LEU A 236 20.78 15.11 9.52
N LYS A 237 20.29 16.26 9.97
CA LYS A 237 21.05 17.51 9.98
C LYS A 237 21.22 18.07 11.37
N GLN A 238 22.40 18.61 11.64
CA GLN A 238 22.62 19.36 12.88
C GLN A 238 21.80 20.66 12.87
N GLU A 239 21.17 20.99 13.99
CA GLU A 239 20.31 22.17 14.15
C GLU A 239 20.95 23.47 13.65
N ALA A 240 22.13 23.80 14.18
CA ALA A 240 22.77 25.10 13.98
C ALA A 240 23.48 25.23 12.62
N SER A 241 24.26 24.22 12.24
CA SER A 241 25.08 24.27 11.02
C SER A 241 24.33 23.82 9.76
N GLN A 242 23.19 23.12 9.93
CA GLN A 242 22.48 22.42 8.86
C GLN A 242 23.37 21.41 8.10
N MET A 243 24.51 21.03 8.69
CA MET A 243 25.41 20.03 8.13
C MET A 243 24.75 18.66 8.17
N SER A 244 24.82 17.92 7.05
CA SER A 244 24.37 16.54 6.98
C SER A 244 25.30 15.63 7.80
N CYS A 245 24.70 14.87 8.69
CA CYS A 245 25.34 13.93 9.61
C CYS A 245 25.16 12.49 9.17
N ALA A 246 23.99 12.17 8.63
CA ALA A 246 23.64 10.84 8.15
C ALA A 246 22.63 10.96 7.02
N SER A 247 22.61 9.95 6.16
CA SER A 247 21.65 9.81 5.08
C SER A 247 20.85 8.52 5.26
N MET A 248 19.61 8.53 4.79
CA MET A 248 18.74 7.37 4.85
C MET A 248 17.71 7.43 3.73
N ARG A 249 17.25 6.27 3.29
CA ARG A 249 16.10 6.15 2.41
C ARG A 249 15.00 5.43 3.16
N VAL A 250 13.83 6.06 3.23
CA VAL A 250 12.70 5.51 3.96
C VAL A 250 11.60 5.09 3.00
N VAL A 251 10.92 3.99 3.32
CA VAL A 251 9.78 3.46 2.61
C VAL A 251 8.60 3.37 3.58
N ARG A 252 7.42 3.74 3.12
CA ARG A 252 6.17 3.62 3.89
C ARG A 252 5.84 2.14 4.09
N LYS A 253 5.56 1.77 5.34
CA LYS A 253 5.08 0.44 5.73
C LYS A 253 3.57 0.40 5.86
#